data_AF-A0A7S3HID7-F1
#
_entry.id   AF-A0A7S3HID7-F1
#
_cell.length_a   1.000
_cell.length_b   1.000
_cell.length_c   1.000
_cell.angle_alpha   90.00
_cell.angle_beta   90.00
_cell.angle_gamma   90.00
#
_symmetry.space_group_name_H-M   'P 1'
#
loop_
_entity.id
_entity.type
_entity.pdbx_description
1 polymer ?
#
loop_
_entity_poly.entity_id
_entity_poly.type
_entity_poly.pdbx_seq_one_letter_code
_entity_poly.pdbx_strand_id
1 'polypeptide(L)'
;QGYYSPNNFITPITQFLFDRDFGPRNFGFNMHSIPQYGHSIDAIVECSGRHNYSEAIRVCANITTVIPLPFGAPDPEIMNFDSKLIQPVFLNFNSSQLVGFVGGGFDWRTVLSSLFETSRNNIDVVLQNGETEFTFTTSNKGLVIKGHGDLHERDYNHQRHETTLFTSADGSSNAATYKVSIYPTKKYYQSFCSPVPIVTAVGSGVLLFICAGAFLLYDHYMREANEASVVVLETKRR
;
A
#
# COMPACT_ATOMS: atom_id res chain seq x y z
N GLN A 1 8.63 -15.84 -23.36
CA GLN A 1 9.74 -15.50 -24.28
C GLN A 1 10.98 -15.34 -23.43
N GLY A 2 12.12 -15.92 -23.84
CA GLY A 2 13.37 -15.84 -23.06
C GLY A 2 13.97 -14.44 -23.12
N TYR A 3 14.66 -14.04 -22.07
CA TYR A 3 15.45 -12.81 -22.04
C TYR A 3 16.81 -13.02 -22.69
N TYR A 4 17.20 -12.11 -23.59
CA TYR A 4 18.51 -12.10 -24.22
C TYR A 4 19.34 -10.96 -23.64
N SER A 5 20.34 -11.32 -22.86
CA SER A 5 21.29 -10.38 -22.30
C SER A 5 22.45 -10.12 -23.27
N PRO A 6 23.03 -8.90 -23.28
CA PRO A 6 24.32 -8.65 -23.93
C PRO A 6 25.48 -9.40 -23.26
N ASN A 7 25.29 -9.89 -22.04
CA ASN A 7 26.27 -10.67 -21.31
C ASN A 7 26.01 -12.18 -21.50
N ASN A 8 26.98 -12.90 -22.07
CA ASN A 8 26.88 -14.34 -22.30
C ASN A 8 27.32 -15.14 -21.07
N PHE A 9 26.52 -15.16 -20.01
CA PHE A 9 26.72 -16.06 -18.88
C PHE A 9 25.42 -16.74 -18.46
N ILE A 10 25.56 -17.91 -17.84
CA ILE A 10 24.46 -18.60 -17.18
C ILE A 10 24.56 -18.23 -15.70
N THR A 11 23.45 -17.91 -15.06
CA THR A 11 23.39 -17.80 -13.60
C THR A 11 22.86 -19.13 -13.05
N PRO A 12 23.70 -20.16 -12.84
CA PRO A 12 23.25 -21.36 -12.16
C PRO A 12 22.87 -20.95 -10.74
N ILE A 13 21.61 -21.17 -10.41
CA ILE A 13 21.07 -20.76 -9.12
C ILE A 13 20.84 -22.00 -8.27
N THR A 14 21.58 -22.09 -7.17
CA THR A 14 21.18 -22.90 -6.02
C THR A 14 20.35 -22.01 -5.10
N GLN A 15 19.09 -21.78 -5.46
CA GLN A 15 18.16 -21.04 -4.60
C GLN A 15 17.62 -22.01 -3.55
N PHE A 16 18.10 -21.88 -2.31
CA PHE A 16 17.29 -22.25 -1.17
C PHE A 16 16.35 -21.07 -0.91
N LEU A 17 15.19 -21.11 -1.54
CA LEU A 17 14.12 -20.18 -1.21
C LEU A 17 13.44 -20.66 0.07
N PHE A 18 13.74 -19.99 1.19
CA PHE A 18 12.89 -20.05 2.39
C PHE A 18 11.67 -19.17 2.17
N ASP A 19 10.89 -19.49 1.15
CA ASP A 19 9.62 -18.86 0.89
C ASP A 19 8.52 -19.82 1.36
N ARG A 20 7.59 -19.31 2.17
CA ARG A 20 6.51 -20.11 2.76
C ARG A 20 5.59 -20.69 1.68
N ASP A 21 5.44 -19.99 0.57
CA ASP A 21 4.50 -20.31 -0.49
C ASP A 21 5.14 -21.22 -1.55
N PHE A 22 6.47 -21.19 -1.70
CA PHE A 22 7.22 -22.11 -2.58
C PHE A 22 7.76 -23.36 -1.86
N GLY A 23 8.01 -23.30 -0.55
CA GLY A 23 8.62 -24.40 0.19
C GLY A 23 10.12 -24.63 -0.15
N PRO A 24 10.82 -25.50 0.61
CA PRO A 24 12.28 -25.54 0.68
C PRO A 24 12.99 -26.18 -0.55
N ARG A 25 12.29 -26.46 -1.65
CA ARG A 25 12.81 -27.28 -2.76
C ARG A 25 12.51 -26.73 -4.17
N ASN A 26 12.30 -25.44 -4.29
CA ASN A 26 12.19 -24.81 -5.61
C ASN A 26 13.56 -24.44 -6.17
N PHE A 27 14.02 -25.23 -7.14
CA PHE A 27 15.25 -24.98 -7.88
C PHE A 27 14.91 -24.30 -9.22
N GLY A 28 15.27 -23.02 -9.34
CA GLY A 28 15.26 -22.33 -10.62
C GLY A 28 16.58 -22.54 -11.35
N PHE A 29 16.55 -23.00 -12.60
CA PHE A 29 17.74 -23.04 -13.45
C PHE A 29 17.80 -21.76 -14.28
N ASN A 30 18.94 -21.06 -14.23
CA ASN A 30 19.23 -19.87 -15.03
C ASN A 30 18.23 -18.71 -14.89
N MET A 31 18.18 -18.10 -13.69
CA MET A 31 17.32 -16.93 -13.42
C MET A 31 17.54 -15.76 -14.37
N HIS A 32 18.75 -15.57 -14.89
CA HIS A 32 19.06 -14.54 -15.89
C HIS A 32 18.25 -14.68 -17.19
N SER A 33 17.84 -15.89 -17.57
CA SER A 33 16.99 -16.09 -18.76
C SER A 33 15.53 -15.64 -18.59
N ILE A 34 15.12 -15.32 -17.36
CA ILE A 34 13.78 -14.86 -17.03
C ILE A 34 13.78 -13.33 -17.15
N PRO A 35 12.95 -12.73 -18.04
CA PRO A 35 12.94 -11.28 -18.27
C PRO A 35 12.78 -10.44 -17.01
N GLN A 36 12.01 -10.94 -16.05
CA GLN A 36 11.76 -10.27 -14.77
C GLN A 36 13.02 -10.11 -13.90
N TYR A 37 14.02 -10.95 -14.10
CA TYR A 37 15.26 -10.93 -13.32
C TYR A 37 16.48 -10.51 -14.14
N GLY A 38 16.49 -10.83 -15.43
CA GLY A 38 17.63 -10.63 -16.33
C GLY A 38 18.12 -9.19 -16.39
N HIS A 39 17.21 -8.22 -16.52
CA HIS A 39 17.56 -6.79 -16.54
C HIS A 39 18.27 -6.33 -15.26
N SER A 40 17.76 -6.76 -14.09
CA SER A 40 18.37 -6.39 -12.81
C SER A 40 19.74 -7.02 -12.63
N ILE A 41 19.92 -8.27 -13.06
CA ILE A 41 21.22 -8.96 -13.02
C ILE A 41 22.21 -8.26 -13.95
N ASP A 42 21.81 -7.89 -15.16
CA ASP A 42 22.66 -7.15 -16.10
C ASP A 42 23.10 -5.80 -15.54
N ALA A 43 22.20 -5.08 -14.88
CA ALA A 43 22.54 -3.83 -14.20
C ALA A 43 23.60 -4.05 -13.10
N ILE A 44 23.53 -5.17 -12.36
CA ILE A 44 24.55 -5.51 -11.36
C ILE A 44 25.89 -5.80 -12.02
N VAL A 45 25.91 -6.52 -13.14
CA VAL A 45 27.16 -6.81 -13.88
C VAL A 45 27.79 -5.53 -14.41
N GLU A 46 26.98 -4.67 -15.02
CA GLU A 46 27.42 -3.38 -15.56
C GLU A 46 27.98 -2.48 -14.45
N CYS A 47 27.25 -2.35 -13.33
CA CYS A 47 27.72 -1.60 -12.17
C CYS A 47 29.02 -2.17 -11.60
N SER A 48 29.09 -3.50 -11.42
CA SER A 48 30.27 -4.17 -10.88
C SER A 48 31.51 -3.99 -11.74
N GLY A 49 31.35 -3.88 -13.07
CA GLY A 49 32.44 -3.60 -14.00
C GLY A 49 32.98 -2.17 -13.94
N ARG A 50 32.20 -1.21 -13.40
CA ARG A 50 32.57 0.21 -13.28
C ARG A 50 33.20 0.56 -11.94
N HIS A 51 32.96 -0.24 -10.91
CA HIS A 51 33.35 0.04 -9.54
C HIS A 51 34.42 -0.91 -9.01
N ASN A 52 35.20 -0.46 -8.04
CA ASN A 52 36.08 -1.35 -7.29
C ASN A 52 35.26 -2.20 -6.30
N TYR A 53 35.88 -3.24 -5.73
CA TYR A 53 35.22 -4.12 -4.76
C TYR A 53 34.48 -3.36 -3.65
N SER A 54 35.17 -2.43 -2.97
CA SER A 54 34.64 -1.74 -1.79
C SER A 54 33.41 -0.88 -2.07
N GLU A 55 33.31 -0.35 -3.28
CA GLU A 55 32.19 0.46 -3.74
C GLU A 55 31.08 -0.44 -4.29
N ALA A 56 31.44 -1.42 -5.14
CA ALA A 56 30.48 -2.29 -5.79
C ALA A 56 29.61 -3.08 -4.80
N ILE A 57 30.16 -3.55 -3.69
CA ILE A 57 29.37 -4.25 -2.66
C ILE A 57 28.33 -3.34 -1.98
N ARG A 58 28.49 -2.01 -2.05
CA ARG A 58 27.58 -1.04 -1.44
C ARG A 58 26.54 -0.52 -2.41
N VAL A 59 26.93 -0.30 -3.67
CA VAL A 59 26.08 0.43 -4.64
C VAL A 59 25.52 -0.45 -5.75
N CYS A 60 26.14 -1.60 -6.03
CA CYS A 60 25.73 -2.48 -7.12
C CYS A 60 24.77 -3.60 -6.69
N ALA A 61 24.19 -3.52 -5.51
CA ALA A 61 23.07 -4.40 -5.15
C ALA A 61 21.78 -3.91 -5.83
N ASN A 62 20.94 -4.82 -6.29
CA ASN A 62 19.69 -4.45 -6.96
C ASN A 62 18.53 -5.36 -6.54
N ILE A 63 17.32 -4.80 -6.57
CA ILE A 63 16.09 -5.54 -6.37
C ILE A 63 15.47 -5.84 -7.74
N THR A 64 15.10 -7.10 -7.96
CA THR A 64 14.45 -7.52 -9.21
C THR A 64 12.99 -7.13 -9.26
N THR A 65 12.44 -6.99 -10.47
CA THR A 65 11.02 -6.67 -10.61
C THR A 65 10.09 -7.63 -9.86
N VAL A 66 8.92 -7.10 -9.50
CA VAL A 66 7.90 -7.83 -8.76
C VAL A 66 7.30 -8.90 -9.66
N ILE A 67 7.22 -10.12 -9.15
CA ILE A 67 6.57 -11.23 -9.84
C ILE A 67 5.35 -11.73 -9.07
N PRO A 68 4.22 -11.98 -9.75
CA PRO A 68 3.09 -12.67 -9.14
C PRO A 68 3.40 -14.15 -8.97
N LEU A 69 2.96 -14.71 -7.85
CA LEU A 69 3.06 -16.11 -7.49
C LEU A 69 1.67 -16.75 -7.44
N PRO A 70 1.50 -17.99 -7.92
CA PRO A 70 2.51 -18.83 -8.55
C PRO A 70 2.85 -18.37 -9.99
N PHE A 71 4.13 -18.42 -10.33
CA PHE A 71 4.62 -18.00 -11.65
C PHE A 71 4.51 -19.14 -12.67
N GLY A 72 4.06 -18.84 -13.89
CA GLY A 72 4.12 -19.76 -15.05
C GLY A 72 2.93 -20.70 -15.23
N ALA A 73 1.89 -20.64 -14.38
CA ALA A 73 0.64 -21.35 -14.61
C ALA A 73 -0.32 -20.51 -15.50
N PRO A 74 -1.19 -21.15 -16.30
CA PRO A 74 -2.28 -20.44 -16.98
C PRO A 74 -3.37 -20.05 -15.97
N ASP A 75 -3.63 -18.74 -15.86
CA ASP A 75 -4.61 -18.12 -14.95
C ASP A 75 -4.47 -18.51 -13.46
N PRO A 76 -3.30 -18.24 -12.84
CA PRO A 76 -3.10 -18.57 -11.44
C PRO A 76 -3.82 -17.57 -10.53
N GLU A 77 -4.53 -18.09 -9.52
CA GLU A 77 -4.93 -17.25 -8.39
C GLU A 77 -3.66 -16.71 -7.71
N ILE A 78 -3.52 -15.39 -7.69
CA ILE A 78 -2.32 -14.73 -7.18
C ILE A 78 -2.28 -14.91 -5.66
N MET A 79 -1.39 -15.77 -5.20
CA MET A 79 -1.16 -16.04 -3.79
C MET A 79 -0.24 -15.00 -3.15
N ASN A 80 0.77 -14.56 -3.89
CA ASN A 80 1.77 -13.63 -3.38
C ASN A 80 2.51 -12.83 -4.45
N PHE A 81 3.29 -11.84 -4.02
CA PHE A 81 4.21 -11.08 -4.87
C PHE A 81 5.60 -11.06 -4.26
N ASP A 82 6.57 -11.42 -5.09
CA ASP A 82 7.95 -11.63 -4.64
C ASP A 82 8.93 -10.84 -5.50
N SER A 83 10.05 -10.49 -4.89
CA SER A 83 11.20 -9.85 -5.53
C SER A 83 12.48 -10.41 -4.95
N LYS A 84 13.56 -10.39 -5.73
CA LYS A 84 14.87 -10.84 -5.28
C LYS A 84 15.76 -9.64 -5.01
N LEU A 85 16.33 -9.56 -3.82
CA LEU A 85 17.49 -8.71 -3.58
C LEU A 85 18.73 -9.50 -4.01
N ILE A 86 19.50 -8.97 -4.96
CA ILE A 86 20.69 -9.62 -5.51
C ILE A 86 21.91 -8.73 -5.24
N GLN A 87 22.98 -9.35 -4.75
CA GLN A 87 24.27 -8.72 -4.49
C GLN A 87 25.38 -9.42 -5.28
N PRO A 88 26.34 -8.67 -5.85
CA PRO A 88 27.49 -9.25 -6.53
C PRO A 88 28.46 -9.91 -5.55
N VAL A 89 29.07 -11.01 -5.97
CA VAL A 89 30.13 -11.73 -5.24
C VAL A 89 31.43 -11.65 -6.04
N PHE A 90 32.50 -11.22 -5.38
CA PHE A 90 33.82 -11.04 -5.97
C PHE A 90 34.80 -12.09 -5.46
N LEU A 91 35.85 -12.38 -6.24
CA LEU A 91 36.83 -13.42 -5.90
C LEU A 91 37.58 -13.15 -4.59
N ASN A 92 37.91 -11.88 -4.33
CA ASN A 92 38.57 -11.43 -3.10
C ASN A 92 38.31 -9.94 -2.86
N PHE A 93 38.66 -9.44 -1.67
CA PHE A 93 38.43 -8.05 -1.24
C PHE A 93 39.16 -6.98 -2.08
N ASN A 94 40.14 -7.37 -2.89
CA ASN A 94 40.96 -6.46 -3.70
C ASN A 94 40.72 -6.62 -5.21
N SER A 95 39.82 -7.51 -5.61
CA SER A 95 39.56 -7.85 -7.01
C SER A 95 38.21 -7.28 -7.42
N SER A 96 38.18 -6.59 -8.56
CA SER A 96 36.96 -6.22 -9.27
C SER A 96 36.39 -7.37 -10.09
N GLN A 97 36.99 -8.56 -10.03
CA GLN A 97 36.50 -9.73 -10.75
C GLN A 97 35.23 -10.29 -10.08
N LEU A 98 34.10 -10.02 -10.71
CA LEU A 98 32.80 -10.62 -10.39
C LEU A 98 32.86 -12.14 -10.67
N VAL A 99 32.54 -12.96 -9.68
CA VAL A 99 32.54 -14.43 -9.78
C VAL A 99 31.17 -15.06 -9.57
N GLY A 100 30.19 -14.28 -9.12
CA GLY A 100 28.82 -14.77 -8.96
C GLY A 100 27.91 -13.76 -8.29
N PHE A 101 26.78 -14.26 -7.82
CA PHE A 101 25.75 -13.47 -7.15
C PHE A 101 25.22 -14.24 -5.95
N VAL A 102 24.87 -13.51 -4.90
CA VAL A 102 24.06 -14.00 -3.79
C VAL A 102 22.76 -13.23 -3.80
N GLY A 103 21.64 -13.91 -3.58
CA GLY A 103 20.36 -13.22 -3.51
C GLY A 103 19.34 -13.95 -2.65
N GLY A 104 18.40 -13.19 -2.12
CA GLY A 104 17.30 -13.67 -1.32
C GLY A 104 15.97 -13.17 -1.89
N GLY A 105 14.95 -14.03 -1.85
CA GLY A 105 13.58 -13.58 -2.08
C GLY A 105 13.03 -12.86 -0.86
N PHE A 106 12.16 -11.89 -1.08
CA PHE A 106 11.37 -11.31 -0.01
C PHE A 106 9.95 -11.03 -0.49
N ASP A 107 9.03 -11.33 0.39
CA ASP A 107 7.60 -11.21 0.19
C ASP A 107 7.14 -9.77 0.44
N TRP A 108 6.59 -9.12 -0.58
CA TRP A 108 6.05 -7.77 -0.48
C TRP A 108 4.86 -7.68 0.47
N ARG A 109 4.03 -8.72 0.60
CA ARG A 109 2.97 -8.75 1.60
C ARG A 109 3.56 -8.65 2.99
N THR A 110 4.64 -9.37 3.27
CA THR A 110 5.32 -9.37 4.58
C THR A 110 6.00 -8.02 4.86
N VAL A 111 6.68 -7.44 3.85
CA VAL A 111 7.28 -6.10 3.98
C VAL A 111 6.22 -5.05 4.25
N LEU A 112 5.18 -4.99 3.42
CA LEU A 112 4.10 -4.01 3.55
C LEU A 112 3.28 -4.26 4.82
N SER A 113 3.07 -5.51 5.26
CA SER A 113 2.35 -5.77 6.50
C SER A 113 3.05 -5.15 7.71
N SER A 114 4.38 -5.17 7.76
CA SER A 114 5.12 -4.51 8.85
C SER A 114 4.99 -2.98 8.83
N LEU A 115 4.83 -2.38 7.66
CA LEU A 115 4.61 -0.93 7.52
C LEU A 115 3.19 -0.52 7.91
N PHE A 116 2.21 -1.39 7.62
CA PHE A 116 0.78 -1.13 7.86
C PHE A 116 0.21 -1.91 9.05
N GLU A 117 1.07 -2.47 9.91
CA GLU A 117 0.71 -3.38 11.01
C GLU A 117 -0.25 -2.75 12.04
N THR A 118 -0.34 -1.42 12.04
CA THR A 118 -1.23 -0.64 12.91
C THR A 118 -2.51 -0.14 12.21
N SER A 119 -2.60 -0.30 10.89
CA SER A 119 -3.69 0.21 10.07
C SER A 119 -4.83 -0.82 9.98
N ARG A 120 -5.75 -0.83 10.95
CA ARG A 120 -7.06 -1.55 10.86
C ARG A 120 -8.04 -0.91 9.85
N ASN A 121 -7.48 -0.10 8.97
CA ASN A 121 -8.13 0.97 8.30
C ASN A 121 -8.07 0.61 6.84
N ASN A 122 -9.17 0.05 6.31
CA ASN A 122 -9.33 -0.43 4.93
C ASN A 122 -8.75 0.59 3.94
N ILE A 123 -7.48 0.45 3.60
CA ILE A 123 -6.69 1.40 2.80
C ILE A 123 -6.10 0.56 1.68
N ASP A 124 -6.20 1.08 0.47
CA ASP A 124 -5.59 0.48 -0.68
C ASP A 124 -4.15 0.96 -0.81
N VAL A 125 -3.24 0.02 -1.02
CA VAL A 125 -1.81 0.24 -1.16
C VAL A 125 -1.41 -0.33 -2.51
N VAL A 126 -0.90 0.52 -3.38
CA VAL A 126 -0.48 0.19 -4.74
C VAL A 126 1.03 0.23 -4.78
N LEU A 127 1.65 -0.93 -4.98
CA LEU A 127 3.07 -1.07 -5.22
C LEU A 127 3.32 -0.99 -6.73
N GLN A 128 4.11 -0.01 -7.14
CA GLN A 128 4.53 0.18 -8.53
C GLN A 128 6.02 -0.07 -8.67
N ASN A 129 6.38 -0.82 -9.71
CA ASN A 129 7.74 -1.03 -10.15
C ASN A 129 7.79 -0.96 -11.68
N GLY A 130 8.34 0.14 -12.20
CA GLY A 130 8.35 0.41 -13.63
C GLY A 130 6.93 0.42 -14.20
N GLU A 131 6.65 -0.51 -15.11
CA GLU A 131 5.34 -0.67 -15.76
C GLU A 131 4.41 -1.63 -15.01
N THR A 132 4.88 -2.29 -13.94
CA THR A 132 4.09 -3.24 -13.18
C THR A 132 3.52 -2.60 -11.92
N GLU A 133 2.23 -2.83 -11.70
CA GLU A 133 1.50 -2.33 -10.53
C GLU A 133 0.79 -3.49 -9.85
N PHE A 134 0.71 -3.43 -8.52
CA PHE A 134 0.06 -4.44 -7.70
C PHE A 134 -0.66 -3.79 -6.55
N THR A 135 -1.92 -4.18 -6.34
CA THR A 135 -2.75 -3.59 -5.30
C THR A 135 -2.96 -4.54 -4.15
N PHE A 136 -2.82 -3.99 -2.95
CA PHE A 136 -3.10 -4.59 -1.67
C PHE A 136 -4.16 -3.77 -0.94
N THR A 137 -4.90 -4.39 -0.04
CA THR A 137 -5.83 -3.70 0.85
C THR A 137 -5.56 -4.13 2.27
N THR A 138 -5.39 -3.17 3.17
CA THR A 138 -5.30 -3.45 4.60
C THR A 138 -6.66 -3.91 5.12
N SER A 139 -6.66 -4.90 5.99
CA SER A 139 -7.87 -5.43 6.62
C SER A 139 -7.61 -5.75 8.10
N ASN A 140 -8.67 -6.10 8.82
CA ASN A 140 -8.56 -6.55 10.21
C ASN A 140 -7.67 -7.81 10.38
N LYS A 141 -7.44 -8.57 9.31
CA LYS A 141 -6.61 -9.78 9.30
C LYS A 141 -5.20 -9.53 8.74
N GLY A 142 -4.83 -8.26 8.54
CA GLY A 142 -3.59 -7.87 7.87
C GLY A 142 -3.82 -7.51 6.39
N LEU A 143 -2.75 -7.55 5.62
CA LEU A 143 -2.74 -7.12 4.22
C LEU A 143 -3.28 -8.21 3.29
N VAL A 144 -4.29 -7.87 2.50
CA VAL A 144 -4.94 -8.76 1.53
C VAL A 144 -4.53 -8.33 0.12
N ILE A 145 -4.25 -9.29 -0.77
CA ILE A 145 -3.93 -9.00 -2.17
C ILE A 145 -5.24 -8.76 -2.94
N LYS A 146 -5.33 -7.64 -3.64
CA LYS A 146 -6.42 -7.38 -4.61
C LYS A 146 -6.08 -7.92 -6.00
N GLY A 147 -4.81 -7.83 -6.40
CA GLY A 147 -4.33 -8.38 -7.66
C GLY A 147 -3.38 -7.45 -8.41
N HIS A 148 -3.21 -7.73 -9.71
CA HIS A 148 -2.37 -6.96 -10.62
C HIS A 148 -3.08 -5.69 -11.11
N GLY A 149 -2.29 -4.64 -11.33
CA GLY A 149 -2.74 -3.30 -11.69
C GLY A 149 -3.09 -2.43 -10.50
N ASP A 150 -3.36 -1.16 -10.78
CA ASP A 150 -3.96 -0.24 -9.83
C ASP A 150 -5.48 -0.48 -9.71
N LEU A 151 -5.88 -1.16 -8.62
CA LEU A 151 -7.24 -1.61 -8.31
C LEU A 151 -7.84 -0.85 -7.11
N HIS A 152 -7.35 0.36 -6.84
CA HIS A 152 -7.94 1.21 -5.81
C HIS A 152 -9.31 1.77 -6.26
N GLU A 153 -10.08 2.26 -5.29
CA GLU A 153 -11.34 2.94 -5.56
C GLU A 153 -11.12 4.32 -6.19
N ARG A 154 -11.50 4.47 -7.47
CA ARG A 154 -11.20 5.66 -8.28
C ARG A 154 -11.76 6.98 -7.75
N ASP A 155 -12.83 6.92 -6.96
CA ASP A 155 -13.43 8.11 -6.34
C ASP A 155 -12.44 8.83 -5.40
N TYR A 156 -11.43 8.11 -4.91
CA TYR A 156 -10.42 8.59 -3.97
C TYR A 156 -9.07 8.89 -4.60
N ASN A 157 -8.96 8.95 -5.94
CA ASN A 157 -7.73 9.33 -6.65
C ASN A 157 -7.10 10.63 -6.10
N HIS A 158 -7.94 11.59 -5.75
CA HIS A 158 -7.53 12.91 -5.27
C HIS A 158 -6.89 12.88 -3.86
N GLN A 159 -7.00 11.76 -3.14
CA GLN A 159 -6.43 11.56 -1.79
C GLN A 159 -5.20 10.65 -1.83
N ARG A 160 -4.60 10.47 -3.00
CA ARG A 160 -3.37 9.69 -3.20
C ARG A 160 -2.21 10.29 -2.43
N HIS A 161 -1.53 9.45 -1.66
CA HIS A 161 -0.21 9.75 -1.12
C HIS A 161 0.82 8.77 -1.70
N GLU A 162 1.85 9.30 -2.35
CA GLU A 162 2.92 8.51 -2.96
C GLU A 162 4.25 8.72 -2.23
N THR A 163 5.00 7.62 -2.05
CA THR A 163 6.40 7.66 -1.62
C THR A 163 7.24 6.69 -2.43
N THR A 164 8.54 6.97 -2.55
CA THR A 164 9.50 6.05 -3.15
C THR A 164 10.14 5.23 -2.04
N LEU A 165 9.98 3.90 -2.08
CA LEU A 165 10.56 3.00 -1.09
C LEU A 165 12.02 2.69 -1.37
N PHE A 166 12.34 2.48 -2.65
CA PHE A 166 13.67 2.10 -3.08
C PHE A 166 13.99 2.73 -4.42
N THR A 167 15.15 3.37 -4.49
CA THR A 167 15.82 3.77 -5.72
C THR A 167 17.22 3.19 -5.67
N SER A 168 17.73 2.72 -6.79
CA SER A 168 19.06 2.12 -6.79
C SER A 168 20.13 3.16 -6.53
N ALA A 169 21.13 2.75 -5.75
CA ALA A 169 22.15 3.62 -5.19
C ALA A 169 23.11 4.21 -6.23
N ASP A 170 23.33 3.53 -7.36
CA ASP A 170 24.23 4.04 -8.41
C ASP A 170 23.58 5.05 -9.38
N GLY A 171 22.24 5.17 -9.36
CA GLY A 171 21.51 6.02 -10.31
C GLY A 171 21.39 5.40 -11.72
N SER A 172 21.77 4.14 -11.91
CA SER A 172 21.58 3.41 -13.16
C SER A 172 20.10 3.40 -13.57
N SER A 173 19.86 3.86 -14.81
CA SER A 173 18.52 4.03 -15.40
C SER A 173 17.69 2.75 -15.50
N ASN A 174 18.32 1.59 -15.34
CA ASN A 174 17.71 0.27 -15.53
C ASN A 174 17.29 -0.39 -14.22
N ALA A 175 17.45 0.30 -13.11
CA ALA A 175 17.18 -0.26 -11.81
C ALA A 175 15.74 0.03 -11.36
N ALA A 176 15.10 -1.00 -10.82
CA ALA A 176 13.69 -0.95 -10.44
C ALA A 176 13.45 0.12 -9.37
N THR A 177 12.71 1.18 -9.72
CA THR A 177 12.24 2.17 -8.76
C THR A 177 10.92 1.68 -8.18
N TYR A 178 10.89 1.48 -6.86
CA TYR A 178 9.69 1.05 -6.16
C TYR A 178 8.98 2.25 -5.59
N LYS A 179 7.76 2.47 -6.07
CA LYS A 179 6.85 3.47 -5.53
C LYS A 179 5.71 2.77 -4.82
N VAL A 180 5.29 3.36 -3.70
CA VAL A 180 4.09 2.96 -3.00
C VAL A 180 3.14 4.14 -3.00
N SER A 181 1.97 3.93 -3.59
CA SER A 181 0.84 4.85 -3.52
C SER A 181 -0.19 4.30 -2.54
N ILE A 182 -0.69 5.16 -1.67
CA ILE A 182 -1.68 4.83 -0.64
C ILE A 182 -2.94 5.63 -0.93
N TYR A 183 -4.08 4.94 -0.91
CA TYR A 183 -5.39 5.49 -1.18
C TYR A 183 -6.39 5.10 -0.08
N PRO A 184 -7.19 6.04 0.43
CA PRO A 184 -8.29 5.68 1.32
C PRO A 184 -9.37 4.94 0.54
N THR A 185 -9.97 3.91 1.15
CA THR A 185 -11.21 3.32 0.62
C THR A 185 -12.42 4.10 1.13
N LYS A 186 -13.59 3.89 0.52
CA LYS A 186 -14.87 4.39 1.02
C LYS A 186 -15.12 4.04 2.48
N LYS A 187 -14.78 2.82 2.88
CA LYS A 187 -14.98 2.35 4.25
C LYS A 187 -14.07 3.08 5.23
N TYR A 188 -12.83 3.36 4.84
CA TYR A 188 -11.94 4.20 5.64
C TYR A 188 -12.47 5.63 5.70
N TYR A 189 -12.81 6.23 4.56
CA TYR A 189 -13.31 7.59 4.50
C TYR A 189 -14.56 7.78 5.37
N GLN A 190 -15.55 6.90 5.29
CA GLN A 190 -16.77 6.97 6.10
C GLN A 190 -16.52 6.80 7.60
N SER A 191 -15.45 6.10 7.99
CA SER A 191 -15.12 5.95 9.41
C SER A 191 -14.59 7.23 10.06
N PHE A 192 -14.01 8.14 9.28
CA PHE A 192 -13.49 9.43 9.76
C PHE A 192 -14.39 10.61 9.38
N CYS A 193 -14.95 10.59 8.17
CA CYS A 193 -15.86 11.59 7.63
C CYS A 193 -17.30 11.06 7.69
N SER A 194 -17.80 10.88 8.92
CA SER A 194 -19.19 10.50 9.15
C SER A 194 -20.10 11.73 9.22
N PRO A 195 -21.29 11.73 8.60
CA PRO A 195 -22.26 12.82 8.74
C PRO A 195 -22.94 12.84 10.11
N VAL A 196 -22.64 11.88 11.00
CA VAL A 196 -23.26 11.77 12.34
C VAL A 196 -23.26 13.09 13.10
N PRO A 197 -22.17 13.87 13.20
CA PRO A 197 -22.18 15.14 13.92
C PRO A 197 -23.16 16.18 13.32
N ILE A 198 -23.31 16.20 12.00
CA ILE A 198 -24.25 17.11 11.32
C ILE A 198 -25.68 16.66 11.61
N VAL A 199 -25.95 15.37 11.48
CA VAL A 199 -27.29 14.82 11.74
C VAL A 199 -27.69 15.02 13.20
N THR A 200 -26.78 14.80 14.15
CA THR A 200 -27.06 15.02 15.57
C THR A 200 -27.24 16.50 15.90
N ALA A 201 -26.45 17.40 15.30
CA ALA A 201 -26.61 18.84 15.47
C ALA A 201 -27.96 19.34 14.94
N VAL A 202 -28.35 18.92 13.73
CA VAL A 202 -29.65 19.26 13.14
C VAL A 202 -30.80 18.70 13.96
N GLY A 203 -30.73 17.43 14.37
CA GLY A 203 -31.75 16.81 15.22
C GLY A 203 -31.93 17.52 16.55
N SER A 204 -30.82 17.89 17.21
CA SER A 204 -30.85 18.65 18.46
C SER A 204 -31.43 20.05 18.26
N GLY A 205 -31.08 20.73 17.17
CA GLY A 205 -31.63 22.03 16.81
C GLY A 205 -33.16 21.98 16.61
N VAL A 206 -33.65 20.98 15.88
CA VAL A 206 -35.11 20.80 15.66
C VAL A 206 -35.84 20.58 16.98
N LEU A 207 -35.29 19.76 17.89
CA LEU A 207 -35.88 19.55 19.22
C LEU A 207 -35.94 20.86 20.03
N LEU A 208 -34.89 21.67 20.01
CA LEU A 208 -34.88 22.97 20.68
C LEU A 208 -35.94 23.91 20.11
N PHE A 209 -36.12 23.96 18.79
CA PHE A 209 -37.17 24.77 18.16
C PHE A 209 -38.58 24.31 18.56
N ILE A 210 -38.81 22.99 18.63
CA ILE A 210 -40.10 22.44 19.07
C ILE A 210 -40.37 22.81 20.54
N CYS A 211 -39.38 22.64 21.43
CA CYS A 211 -39.51 23.02 22.83
C CYS A 211 -39.77 24.52 23.00
N ALA A 212 -39.01 25.37 22.29
CA ALA A 212 -39.22 26.82 22.30
C ALA A 212 -40.63 27.19 21.80
N GLY A 213 -41.09 26.57 20.71
CA GLY A 213 -42.45 26.75 20.19
C GLY A 213 -43.53 26.35 21.20
N ALA A 214 -43.36 25.22 21.89
CA ALA A 214 -44.27 24.78 22.93
C ALA A 214 -44.31 25.75 24.12
N PHE A 215 -43.17 26.30 24.54
CA PHE A 215 -43.12 27.32 25.59
C PHE A 215 -43.80 28.63 25.17
N LEU A 216 -43.62 29.07 23.92
CA LEU A 216 -44.29 30.28 23.41
C LEU A 216 -45.81 30.09 23.33
N LEU A 217 -46.27 28.94 22.85
CA LEU A 217 -47.69 28.58 22.84
C LEU A 217 -48.25 28.55 24.27
N TYR A 218 -47.53 27.91 25.19
CA TYR A 218 -47.92 27.86 26.60
C TYR A 218 -48.01 29.25 27.23
N ASP A 219 -47.01 30.13 27.01
CA ASP A 219 -47.02 31.50 27.54
C ASP A 219 -48.19 32.30 26.98
N HIS A 220 -48.52 32.12 25.68
CA HIS A 220 -49.67 32.78 25.07
C HIS A 220 -51.00 32.35 25.72
N TYR A 221 -51.23 31.04 25.86
CA TYR A 221 -52.43 30.51 26.53
C TYR A 221 -52.51 30.96 27.99
N MET A 222 -51.38 30.99 28.69
CA MET A 222 -51.36 31.36 30.11
C MET A 222 -51.60 32.85 30.34
N ARG A 223 -51.15 33.72 29.42
CA ARG A 223 -51.49 35.15 29.45
C ARG A 223 -52.99 35.37 29.31
N GLU A 224 -53.64 34.73 28.35
CA GLU A 224 -55.10 34.83 28.18
C GLU A 224 -55.85 34.35 29.43
N ALA A 225 -55.44 33.22 30.01
CA ALA A 225 -56.06 32.68 31.22
C ALA A 225 -55.88 33.60 32.44
N ASN A 226 -54.70 34.21 32.58
CA ASN A 226 -54.42 35.16 33.65
C ASN A 226 -55.22 36.46 33.49
N GLU A 227 -55.31 37.01 32.28
CA GLU A 227 -56.14 38.20 32.00
C GLU A 227 -57.61 37.95 32.32
N ALA A 228 -58.15 36.80 31.92
CA ALA A 228 -59.52 36.40 32.28
C ALA A 228 -59.72 36.32 33.81
N SER A 229 -58.72 35.80 34.53
CA SER A 229 -58.76 35.67 36.00
C SER A 229 -58.70 37.03 36.71
N VAL A 230 -57.92 37.98 36.20
CA VAL A 230 -57.83 39.35 36.73
C VAL A 230 -59.17 40.08 36.59
N VAL A 231 -59.84 39.97 35.44
CA VAL A 231 -61.17 40.59 35.23
C VAL A 231 -62.21 40.04 36.20
N VAL A 232 -62.21 38.73 36.45
CA VAL A 232 -63.13 38.11 37.42
C VAL A 232 -62.88 38.61 38.84
N LEU A 233 -61.61 38.78 39.24
CA LEU A 233 -61.24 39.32 40.55
C LEU A 233 -61.66 40.78 40.71
N GLU A 234 -61.50 41.62 39.68
CA GLU A 234 -61.98 43.02 39.72
C GLU A 234 -63.50 43.10 39.81
N THR A 235 -64.21 42.20 39.12
CA THR A 235 -65.68 42.13 39.16
C THR A 235 -66.20 41.69 40.54
N LYS A 236 -65.47 40.83 41.25
CA LYS A 236 -65.80 40.42 42.63
C LYS A 236 -65.41 41.45 43.70
N ARG A 237 -64.50 42.37 43.39
CA ARG A 237 -64.00 43.39 44.34
C ARG A 237 -64.90 44.64 44.38
N ARG A 238 -65.80 44.79 43.41
CA ARG A 238 -66.78 45.88 43.30
C ARG A 238 -68.13 45.46 43.89
#